data_AF-A0A1R3JBM6-F1
#
_entry.id   AF-A0A1R3JBM6-F1
#
_cell.length_a   1.000
_cell.length_b   1.000
_cell.length_c   1.000
_cell.angle_alpha   90.00
_cell.angle_beta   90.00
_cell.angle_gamma   90.00
#
_symmetry.space_group_name_H-M   'P 1'
#
loop_
_entity.id
_entity.type
_entity.pdbx_description
1 polymer ?
#
loop_
_entity_poly.entity_id
_entity_poly.type
_entity_poly.pdbx_seq_one_letter_code
_entity_poly.pdbx_strand_id
1 'polypeptide(L)' 'MPAETVLKLFSKSLTDTDIRKRLAIPTKILPFLPDFNIGSHALRFHLIHGFKKWSIGIDVEKAARDPTDPSDHELADD' A
#
# COMPACT_ATOMS: atom_id res chain seq x y z
N MET A 1 -26.07 20.69 -3.26
CA MET A 1 -24.89 19.79 -3.31
C MET A 1 -25.40 18.38 -3.05
N PRO A 2 -25.17 17.41 -3.94
CA PRO A 2 -25.56 16.03 -3.65
C PRO A 2 -24.83 15.56 -2.39
N ALA A 3 -25.48 14.71 -1.59
CA ALA A 3 -24.87 14.16 -0.39
C ALA A 3 -23.65 13.30 -0.78
N GLU A 4 -22.45 13.74 -0.42
CA GLU A 4 -21.25 12.90 -0.53
C GLU A 4 -21.42 11.68 0.37
N THR A 5 -21.56 10.51 -0.23
CA THR A 5 -21.54 9.24 0.51
C THR A 5 -20.11 8.92 0.89
N VAL A 6 -19.77 9.13 2.17
CA VAL A 6 -18.49 8.70 2.74
C VAL A 6 -18.55 7.22 3.06
N LEU A 7 -17.78 6.41 2.32
CA LEU A 7 -17.66 4.97 2.57
C LEU A 7 -16.52 4.68 3.56
N LYS A 8 -16.83 3.94 4.62
CA LYS A 8 -15.81 3.43 5.54
C LYS A 8 -15.13 2.20 4.94
N LEU A 9 -13.93 2.38 4.39
CA LEU A 9 -13.15 1.29 3.78
C LEU A 9 -12.58 0.31 4.82
N PHE A 10 -11.97 0.82 5.90
CA PHE A 10 -11.47 -0.01 6.99
C PHE A 10 -11.36 0.75 8.31
N SER A 11 -11.09 -0.02 9.36
CA SER A 11 -10.57 0.47 10.64
C SER A 11 -9.61 -0.60 11.17
N LYS A 12 -8.53 -0.17 11.83
CA LYS A 12 -7.58 -1.07 12.49
C LYS A 12 -7.08 -0.44 13.78
N SER A 13 -6.71 -1.30 14.73
CA SER A 13 -5.91 -0.88 15.88
C SER A 13 -4.48 -0.59 15.42
N LEU A 14 -3.93 0.52 15.89
CA LEU A 14 -2.55 0.89 15.57
C LEU A 14 -1.60 0.05 16.42
N THR A 15 -0.66 -0.59 15.74
CA THR A 15 0.47 -1.24 16.40
C THR A 15 1.59 -0.23 16.62
N ASP A 16 2.52 -0.60 17.48
CA ASP A 16 3.73 0.15 17.69
C ASP A 16 4.54 0.40 16.39
N THR A 17 4.56 -0.59 15.48
CA THR A 17 5.20 -0.45 14.16
C THR A 17 4.47 0.55 13.27
N ASP A 18 3.14 0.56 13.30
CA ASP A 18 2.34 1.52 12.52
C ASP A 18 2.64 2.97 12.94
N ILE A 19 2.90 3.19 14.23
CA ILE A 19 3.20 4.51 14.79
C ILE A 19 4.64 4.93 14.49
N ARG A 20 5.60 4.00 14.62
CA ARG A 20 7.04 4.32 14.51
C ARG A 20 7.60 4.29 13.09
N LYS A 21 6.99 3.53 12.18
CA LYS A 21 7.52 3.30 10.83
C LYS A 21 6.53 3.75 9.76
N ARG A 22 5.63 2.84 9.37
CA ARG A 22 4.68 2.99 8.27
C ARG A 22 3.39 2.29 8.66
N LEU A 23 2.25 2.90 8.34
CA LEU A 23 0.94 2.32 8.58
C LEU A 23 0.68 1.17 7.59
N ALA A 24 0.58 -0.06 8.09
CA ALA A 24 0.22 -1.20 7.28
C ALA A 24 -1.27 -1.13 6.90
N ILE A 25 -1.55 -1.16 5.60
CA ILE A 25 -2.90 -1.18 5.05
C ILE A 25 -3.42 -2.63 5.02
N PRO A 26 -4.63 -2.90 5.54
CA PRO A 26 -5.22 -4.24 5.45
C PRO A 26 -5.38 -4.69 3.99
N THR A 27 -4.89 -5.87 3.66
CA THR A 27 -4.91 -6.41 2.28
C THR A 27 -6.33 -6.52 1.70
N LYS A 28 -7.32 -6.74 2.56
CA LYS A 28 -8.75 -6.80 2.19
C LYS A 28 -9.27 -5.53 1.51
N ILE A 29 -8.62 -4.38 1.70
CA ILE A 29 -9.05 -3.14 1.06
C ILE A 29 -8.31 -2.80 -0.23
N LEU A 30 -7.26 -3.55 -0.58
CA LEU A 30 -6.50 -3.30 -1.81
C LEU A 30 -7.36 -3.28 -3.08
N PRO A 31 -8.38 -4.14 -3.25
CA PRO A 31 -9.26 -4.09 -4.44
C PRO A 31 -10.12 -2.82 -4.54
N PHE A 32 -10.23 -2.02 -3.46
CA PHE A 32 -10.95 -0.75 -3.45
C PHE A 32 -10.02 0.45 -3.64
N LEU A 33 -8.70 0.24 -3.69
CA LEU A 33 -7.75 1.29 -4.03
C LEU A 33 -7.65 1.41 -5.56
N PRO A 34 -7.34 2.60 -6.10
CA PRO A 34 -6.99 2.74 -7.50
C PRO A 34 -5.86 1.78 -7.86
N ASP A 35 -5.87 1.25 -9.08
CA ASP A 35 -4.78 0.39 -9.52
C ASP A 35 -3.44 1.15 -9.43
N PHE A 36 -2.44 0.45 -8.88
CA PHE A 36 -1.06 0.87 -9.02
C PHE A 36 -0.69 0.65 -10.49
N ASN A 37 -0.94 1.68 -11.32
CA ASN A 37 -0.69 1.61 -12.76
C ASN A 37 0.69 1.02 -13.03
N ILE A 38 0.77 0.17 -14.07
CA ILE A 38 1.98 -0.51 -14.53
C ILE A 38 3.15 0.50 -14.58
N GLY A 39 4.08 0.41 -13.62
CA GLY A 39 5.24 1.30 -13.49
C GLY A 39 5.24 2.27 -12.30
N SER A 40 4.10 2.49 -11.63
CA SER A 40 4.04 3.28 -10.39
C SER A 40 4.16 2.37 -9.16
N HIS A 41 5.29 2.44 -8.48
CA HIS A 41 5.52 1.71 -7.22
C HIS A 41 4.75 2.28 -6.02
N ALA A 42 4.09 3.42 -6.20
CA ALA A 42 3.42 4.15 -5.14
C ALA A 42 2.11 4.80 -5.63
N LEU A 43 1.12 4.88 -4.74
CA LEU A 43 -0.07 5.72 -4.87
C LEU A 43 0.02 6.87 -3.87
N ARG A 44 -0.52 8.05 -4.21
CA ARG A 44 -0.65 9.17 -3.27
C ARG A 44 -2.11 9.47 -3.02
N PHE A 45 -2.50 9.48 -1.76
CA PHE A 45 -3.84 9.85 -1.31
C PHE A 45 -3.79 11.15 -0.52
N HIS A 46 -4.86 11.93 -0.59
CA HIS A 46 -5.06 13.06 0.30
C HIS A 46 -6.08 12.68 1.37
N LEU A 47 -5.63 12.59 2.62
CA LEU A 47 -6.52 12.47 3.77
C LEU A 47 -6.99 13.86 4.20
N ILE A 48 -8.30 14.04 4.32
CA ILE A 48 -8.91 15.28 4.80
C ILE A 48 -9.66 14.97 6.09
N HIS A 49 -9.35 15.69 7.17
CA HIS A 49 -10.09 15.63 8.43
C HIS A 49 -10.29 17.03 8.99
N GLY A 50 -11.54 17.50 8.98
CA GLY A 50 -11.86 18.90 9.26
C GLY A 50 -11.14 19.82 8.28
N PHE A 51 -10.37 20.79 8.81
CA PHE A 51 -9.56 21.71 8.02
C PHE A 51 -8.16 21.21 7.69
N LYS A 52 -7.78 20.02 8.18
CA LYS A 52 -6.44 19.46 7.99
C LYS A 52 -6.42 18.54 6.78
N LYS A 53 -5.39 18.71 5.95
CA LYS A 53 -5.13 17.88 4.77
C LYS A 53 -3.73 17.30 4.87
N TRP A 54 -3.62 15.98 4.75
CA TRP A 54 -2.35 15.25 4.70
C TRP A 54 -2.23 14.52 3.37
N SER A 55 -1.04 14.55 2.78
CA SER A 55 -0.71 13.74 1.61
C SER A 55 0.03 12.49 2.09
N ILE A 56 -0.52 11.31 1.81
CA ILE A 56 0.03 10.03 2.23
C ILE A 56 0.42 9.22 1.00
N GLY A 57 1.68 8.75 0.96
CA GLY A 57 2.13 7.76 0.00
C GLY A 57 1.81 6.35 0.49
N ILE A 58 1.27 5.52 -0.39
CA ILE A 58 1.08 4.09 -0.18
C ILE A 58 2.01 3.39 -1.17
N ASP A 59 2.90 2.57 -0.65
CA ASP A 59 3.79 1.71 -1.46
C ASP A 59 3.32 0.26 -1.30
N VAL A 60 3.39 -0.53 -2.37
CA VAL A 60 3.22 -1.98 -2.28
C VAL A 60 4.58 -2.58 -2.02
N GLU A 61 4.77 -3.15 -0.84
CA GLU A 61 5.95 -3.97 -0.58
C GLU A 61 5.80 -5.26 -1.39
N LYS A 62 6.71 -5.49 -2.35
CA LYS A 62 6.80 -6.78 -3.03
C LYS A 62 7.06 -7.81 -1.94
N ALA A 63 6.17 -8.80 -1.79
CA ALA A 63 6.41 -9.90 -0.86
C ALA A 63 7.83 -10.42 -1.09
N ALA A 64 8.58 -10.61 0.00
CA ALA A 64 9.95 -11.09 -0.05
C ALA A 64 10.03 -12.24 -1.05
N ARG A 65 10.97 -12.16 -2.00
CA ARG A 65 11.20 -13.20 -3.01
C ARG A 65 11.08 -14.57 -2.33
N ASP A 66 10.20 -15.40 -2.86
CA ASP A 66 10.15 -16.79 -2.47
C ASP A 66 11.55 -17.36 -2.74
N PRO A 67 12.26 -17.88 -1.72
CA PRO A 67 13.61 -18.44 -1.90
C PRO A 67 13.63 -19.66 -2.83
N THR A 68 12.47 -20.10 -3.31
CA THR A 68 12.31 -21.19 -4.28
C THR A 68 12.20 -20.73 -5.75
N ASP A 69 12.38 -19.45 -6.08
CA ASP A 69 12.45 -18.97 -7.48
C ASP A 69 13.75 -19.49 -8.15
N PRO A 70 13.67 -20.44 -9.10
CA PRO A 70 14.84 -21.12 -9.66
C PRO A 70 15.59 -20.28 -10.73
N SER A 71 15.31 -18.98 -10.82
CA SER A 71 15.82 -18.10 -11.89
C SER A 71 17.31 -17.72 -11.78
N ASP A 72 18.05 -18.21 -10.78
CA ASP A 72 19.49 -17.94 -10.59
C ASP A 72 20.40 -19.16 -10.89
N HIS A 73 19.94 -20.13 -11.69
CA HIS A 73 20.82 -21.17 -12.24
C HIS A 73 21.28 -20.83 -13.66
N GLU A 74 22.61 -20.80 -13.82
CA GLU A 74 23.44 -20.74 -15.04
C GLU A 74 23.70 -19.32 -15.58
N LEU A 75 24.94 -18.81 -15.62
CA LEU A 75 26.15 -19.43 -16.17
C LEU A 75 27.39 -19.11 -15.32
N ALA A 76 28.04 -20.16 -14.82
CA ALA A 76 29.48 -20.16 -14.63
C ALA A 76 29.97 -21.40 -15.36
N ASP A 77 30.62 -21.22 -16.51
CA ASP A 77 31.50 -22.22 -17.11
C ASP A 77 32.57 -21.50 -17.95
N ASP A 78 33.82 -21.81 -17.55
CA ASP A 78 35.17 -21.59 -18.13
C ASP A 78 35.57 -20.25 -18.81
#